data_AF-D0IHD3-F1
#
_entry.id   AF-D0IHD3-F1
#
_cell.length_a   1.000
_cell.length_b   1.000
_cell.length_c   1.000
_cell.angle_alpha   90.00
_cell.angle_beta   90.00
_cell.angle_gamma   90.00
#
_symmetry.space_group_name_H-M   'P 1'
#
loop_
_entity.id
_entity.type
_entity.pdbx_description
1 polymer ?
#
loop_
_entity_poly.entity_id
_entity_poly.type
_entity_poly.pdbx_seq_one_letter_code
_entity_poly.pdbx_strand_id
1 'polypeptide(L)'
;MKIYGTHLIFLSIFLPFTVNATGIECDKLSTWSNTYDGMVVNQHHIFCGEPNKNNTKAVGFHSMPDNNPPSTFKSSETSSPENEFGLYSLKKIVLDFNGLKVEKAFSTMFPTSCTLEQINASAVYSHKNSNGQCKNVNWATCGPSSPKEDNSKLYCIGKNGKAFTIATATLPNDNTKLNTAFPIDE
;
A
#
# COMPACT_ATOMS: atom_id res chain seq x y z
N MET A 1 -43.84 -49.07 29.92
CA MET A 1 -42.99 -48.99 28.70
C MET A 1 -42.13 -47.74 28.82
N LYS A 2 -40.84 -47.87 29.16
CA LYS A 2 -39.90 -46.75 29.31
C LYS A 2 -39.16 -46.55 27.99
N ILE A 3 -39.32 -45.38 27.36
CA ILE A 3 -38.59 -44.99 26.15
C ILE A 3 -37.42 -44.12 26.59
N TYR A 4 -36.19 -44.59 26.39
CA TYR A 4 -34.97 -43.85 26.63
C TYR A 4 -34.66 -43.02 25.38
N GLY A 5 -34.69 -41.69 25.51
CA GLY A 5 -34.33 -40.75 24.44
C GLY A 5 -32.81 -40.64 24.30
N THR A 6 -32.29 -41.03 23.14
CA THR A 6 -30.88 -40.88 22.78
C THR A 6 -30.63 -39.46 22.27
N HIS A 7 -29.88 -38.65 23.02
CA HIS A 7 -29.44 -37.34 22.55
C HIS A 7 -28.28 -37.51 21.55
N LEU A 8 -28.52 -37.22 20.27
CA LEU A 8 -27.45 -37.02 19.29
C LEU A 8 -26.83 -35.63 19.49
N ILE A 9 -25.57 -35.59 19.90
CA ILE A 9 -24.75 -34.38 19.91
C ILE A 9 -24.17 -34.21 18.50
N PHE A 10 -24.66 -33.23 17.75
CA PHE A 10 -24.04 -32.79 16.49
C PHE A 10 -22.79 -31.97 16.80
N LEU A 11 -21.62 -32.56 16.60
CA LEU A 11 -20.33 -31.87 16.69
C LEU A 11 -20.10 -31.12 15.36
N SER A 12 -20.44 -29.83 15.32
CA SER A 12 -20.19 -28.97 14.16
C SER A 12 -18.69 -28.70 14.01
N ILE A 13 -18.05 -29.43 13.09
CA ILE A 13 -16.66 -29.21 12.69
C ILE A 13 -16.62 -27.92 11.85
N PHE A 14 -16.18 -26.82 12.46
CA PHE A 14 -15.82 -25.60 11.73
C PHE A 14 -14.50 -25.84 10.99
N LEU A 15 -14.59 -26.08 9.68
CA LEU A 15 -13.43 -26.05 8.80
C LEU A 15 -13.03 -24.58 8.56
N PRO A 16 -11.81 -24.14 8.89
CA PRO A 16 -11.34 -22.81 8.54
C PRO A 16 -11.16 -22.75 7.01
N PHE A 17 -12.02 -21.98 6.34
CA PHE A 17 -11.78 -21.59 4.96
C PHE A 17 -10.61 -20.61 4.94
N THR A 18 -9.43 -21.08 4.53
CA THR A 18 -8.33 -20.19 4.16
C THR A 18 -8.67 -19.58 2.81
N VAL A 19 -9.29 -18.41 2.80
CA VAL A 19 -9.30 -17.55 1.62
C VAL A 19 -7.86 -17.06 1.47
N ASN A 20 -7.12 -17.60 0.50
CA ASN A 20 -5.90 -16.93 0.06
C ASN A 20 -6.35 -15.61 -0.56
N ALA A 21 -6.15 -14.51 0.16
CA ALA A 21 -6.43 -13.19 -0.39
C ALA A 21 -5.56 -13.00 -1.63
N THR A 22 -6.18 -12.91 -2.80
CA THR A 22 -5.49 -12.44 -4.00
C THR A 22 -5.09 -10.99 -3.75
N GLY A 23 -3.88 -10.60 -4.15
CA GLY A 23 -3.46 -9.20 -4.09
C GLY A 23 -4.32 -8.30 -4.98
N ILE A 24 -3.94 -7.03 -5.10
CA ILE A 24 -4.72 -6.04 -5.84
C ILE A 24 -4.83 -6.44 -7.32
N GLU A 25 -6.07 -6.63 -7.78
CA GLU A 25 -6.40 -6.82 -9.20
C GLU A 25 -6.43 -5.45 -9.89
N CYS A 26 -5.31 -5.06 -10.50
CA CYS A 26 -5.11 -3.70 -11.02
C CYS A 26 -6.10 -3.28 -12.12
N ASP A 27 -6.62 -4.22 -12.90
CA ASP A 27 -7.66 -3.95 -13.91
C ASP A 27 -9.04 -3.64 -13.30
N LYS A 28 -9.25 -3.99 -12.03
CA LYS A 28 -10.50 -3.74 -11.28
C LYS A 28 -10.36 -2.60 -10.28
N LEU A 29 -9.14 -2.22 -9.93
CA LEU A 29 -8.88 -1.12 -9.00
C LEU A 29 -9.22 0.21 -9.66
N SER A 30 -9.96 1.08 -8.97
CA SER A 30 -10.15 2.46 -9.44
C SER A 30 -8.83 3.23 -9.36
N THR A 31 -8.49 3.98 -10.41
CA THR A 31 -7.26 4.80 -10.42
C THR A 31 -7.24 5.78 -9.24
N TRP A 32 -8.37 6.41 -8.92
CA TRP A 32 -8.49 7.32 -7.78
C TRP A 32 -9.21 6.63 -6.61
N SER A 33 -8.73 6.88 -5.39
CA SER A 33 -9.34 6.40 -4.16
C SER A 33 -10.69 7.07 -3.89
N ASN A 34 -11.40 6.57 -2.87
CA ASN A 34 -12.43 7.36 -2.18
C ASN A 34 -11.82 8.67 -1.66
N THR A 35 -12.68 9.64 -1.32
CA THR A 35 -12.23 10.90 -0.76
C THR A 35 -11.81 10.73 0.70
N TYR A 36 -10.59 11.14 1.01
CA TYR A 36 -10.08 11.30 2.37
C TYR A 36 -9.79 12.77 2.58
N ASP A 37 -10.48 13.39 3.54
CA ASP A 37 -10.29 14.81 3.90
C ASP A 37 -10.24 15.76 2.68
N GLY A 38 -11.17 15.59 1.75
CA GLY A 38 -11.30 16.41 0.54
C GLY A 38 -10.29 16.10 -0.58
N MET A 39 -9.47 15.06 -0.45
CA MET A 39 -8.47 14.64 -1.44
C MET A 39 -8.72 13.20 -1.93
N VAL A 40 -8.21 12.88 -3.12
CA VAL A 40 -8.16 11.51 -3.64
C VAL A 40 -6.72 11.13 -3.99
N VAL A 41 -6.42 9.84 -3.94
CA VAL A 41 -5.08 9.27 -4.10
C VAL A 41 -5.02 8.41 -5.36
N ASN A 42 -3.95 8.53 -6.16
CA ASN A 42 -3.69 7.68 -7.32
C ASN A 42 -3.27 6.27 -6.85
N GLN A 43 -4.25 5.39 -6.72
CA GLN A 43 -4.08 4.02 -6.28
C GLN A 43 -3.31 3.19 -7.30
N HIS A 44 -3.51 3.41 -8.61
CA HIS A 44 -2.74 2.72 -9.63
C HIS A 44 -1.25 3.01 -9.48
N HIS A 45 -0.90 4.28 -9.29
CA HIS A 45 0.50 4.66 -9.10
C HIS A 45 1.11 4.01 -7.85
N ILE A 46 0.41 4.03 -6.71
CA ILE A 46 0.96 3.48 -5.45
C ILE A 46 1.01 1.96 -5.47
N PHE A 47 -0.04 1.28 -5.93
CA PHE A 47 -0.17 -0.17 -5.75
C PHE A 47 0.21 -0.96 -6.99
N CYS A 48 -0.15 -0.48 -8.19
CA CYS A 48 0.04 -1.24 -9.43
C CYS A 48 1.31 -0.86 -10.18
N GLY A 49 1.78 0.38 -9.98
CA GLY A 49 2.76 1.01 -10.85
C GLY A 49 2.17 1.35 -12.21
N GLU A 50 2.95 2.06 -13.03
CA GLU A 50 2.56 2.50 -14.36
C GLU A 50 3.77 2.45 -15.30
N PRO A 51 3.59 2.18 -16.61
CA PRO A 51 4.66 2.46 -17.57
C PRO A 51 4.89 3.98 -17.62
N ASN A 52 6.16 4.39 -17.72
CA ASN A 52 6.48 5.80 -17.95
C ASN A 52 5.98 6.27 -19.32
N LYS A 53 6.02 7.58 -19.57
CA LYS A 53 5.56 8.20 -20.83
C LYS A 53 6.07 7.53 -22.12
N ASN A 54 7.25 6.90 -22.09
CA ASN A 54 7.88 6.27 -23.26
C ASN A 54 7.75 4.73 -23.26
N ASN A 55 7.05 4.13 -22.30
CA ASN A 55 6.91 2.68 -22.13
C ASN A 55 8.24 1.92 -21.99
N THR A 56 9.28 2.58 -21.47
CA THR A 56 10.63 1.99 -21.32
C THR A 56 10.95 1.53 -19.91
N LYS A 57 10.23 2.05 -18.91
CA LYS A 57 10.42 1.72 -17.49
C LYS A 57 9.11 1.88 -16.74
N ALA A 58 9.01 1.23 -15.58
CA ALA A 58 7.91 1.45 -14.66
C ALA A 58 8.18 2.63 -13.70
N VAL A 59 7.11 3.28 -13.25
CA VAL A 59 7.05 4.27 -12.16
C VAL A 59 6.01 3.85 -11.13
N GLY A 60 6.03 4.43 -9.93
CA GLY A 60 5.13 4.05 -8.85
C GLY A 60 5.50 2.71 -8.21
N PHE A 61 4.51 1.90 -7.83
CA PHE A 61 4.65 0.62 -7.13
C PHE A 61 5.45 0.74 -5.82
N HIS A 62 4.73 1.07 -4.76
CA HIS A 62 5.23 1.40 -3.43
C HIS A 62 4.58 0.57 -2.32
N SER A 63 3.70 -0.38 -2.65
CA SER A 63 3.12 -1.27 -1.65
C SER A 63 2.68 -2.62 -2.22
N MET A 64 2.69 -3.63 -1.34
CA MET A 64 2.03 -4.92 -1.52
C MET A 64 1.19 -5.17 -0.27
N PRO A 65 -0.02 -4.57 -0.18
CA PRO A 65 -0.87 -4.64 1.01
C PRO A 65 -1.17 -6.08 1.41
N ASP A 66 -1.25 -6.31 2.72
CA ASP A 66 -1.49 -7.63 3.32
C ASP A 66 -0.49 -8.71 2.86
N ASN A 67 0.72 -8.30 2.48
CA ASN A 67 1.78 -9.13 1.90
C ASN A 67 1.37 -9.82 0.58
N ASN A 68 0.43 -9.25 -0.16
CA ASN A 68 -0.04 -9.81 -1.43
C ASN A 68 0.38 -8.90 -2.61
N PRO A 69 1.18 -9.42 -3.56
CA PRO A 69 1.59 -8.64 -4.73
C PRO A 69 0.39 -8.33 -5.64
N PRO A 70 0.34 -7.16 -6.28
CA PRO A 70 -0.69 -6.82 -7.26
C PRO A 70 -0.55 -7.67 -8.54
N SER A 71 -1.60 -7.73 -9.34
CA SER A 71 -1.62 -8.50 -10.59
C SER A 71 -0.56 -8.06 -11.63
N THR A 72 -0.12 -6.80 -11.57
CA THR A 72 0.96 -6.25 -12.41
C THR A 72 2.35 -6.74 -12.00
N PHE A 73 2.57 -7.17 -10.75
CA PHE A 73 3.88 -7.58 -10.26
C PHE A 73 4.28 -8.96 -10.80
N LYS A 74 5.56 -9.11 -11.20
CA LYS A 74 6.13 -10.39 -11.65
C LYS A 74 7.33 -10.84 -10.82
N SER A 75 8.26 -9.94 -10.53
CA SER A 75 9.47 -10.26 -9.77
C SER A 75 10.16 -9.01 -9.25
N SER A 76 11.01 -9.19 -8.24
CA SER A 76 11.95 -8.17 -7.77
C SER A 76 13.11 -8.82 -7.04
N GLU A 77 14.18 -8.07 -6.83
CA GLU A 77 15.22 -8.37 -5.85
C GLU A 77 15.03 -7.50 -4.60
N THR A 78 15.36 -8.02 -3.42
CA THR A 78 15.43 -7.19 -2.21
C THR A 78 16.63 -6.23 -2.31
N SER A 79 16.39 -4.96 -2.02
CA SER A 79 17.42 -3.92 -1.91
C SER A 79 17.81 -3.67 -0.45
N SER A 80 16.82 -3.46 0.43
CA SER A 80 16.98 -3.46 1.90
C SER A 80 15.90 -4.32 2.54
N PRO A 81 16.21 -5.05 3.64
CA PRO A 81 15.20 -5.76 4.42
C PRO A 81 14.29 -4.79 5.18
N GLU A 82 13.24 -5.30 5.83
CA GLU A 82 12.38 -4.51 6.72
C GLU A 82 13.18 -3.83 7.85
N ASN A 83 13.00 -2.52 8.02
CA ASN A 83 13.48 -1.77 9.18
C ASN A 83 12.50 -1.87 10.37
N GLU A 84 12.73 -1.10 11.45
CA GLU A 84 11.88 -1.15 12.65
C GLU A 84 10.42 -0.73 12.42
N PHE A 85 10.14 0.04 11.37
CA PHE A 85 8.80 0.43 10.96
C PHE A 85 8.17 -0.59 10.01
N GLY A 86 8.91 -1.62 9.56
CA GLY A 86 8.46 -2.56 8.53
C GLY A 86 8.60 -2.02 7.11
N LEU A 87 9.31 -0.90 6.93
CA LEU A 87 9.62 -0.37 5.60
C LEU A 87 10.78 -1.17 5.01
N TYR A 88 10.71 -1.47 3.72
CA TYR A 88 11.75 -2.20 3.00
C TYR A 88 11.92 -1.59 1.61
N SER A 89 12.96 -2.00 0.90
CA SER A 89 13.13 -1.57 -0.49
C SER A 89 13.39 -2.72 -1.44
N LEU A 90 12.92 -2.54 -2.67
CA LEU A 90 13.07 -3.48 -3.78
C LEU A 90 13.87 -2.85 -4.91
N LYS A 91 14.53 -3.68 -5.72
CA LYS A 91 15.22 -3.30 -6.95
C LYS A 91 14.93 -4.29 -8.07
N LYS A 92 15.24 -3.91 -9.32
CA LYS A 92 14.96 -4.71 -10.53
C LYS A 92 13.54 -5.28 -10.55
N ILE A 93 12.57 -4.40 -10.31
CA ILE A 93 11.16 -4.75 -10.17
C ILE A 93 10.59 -4.89 -11.57
N VAL A 94 10.08 -6.08 -11.92
CA VAL A 94 9.44 -6.33 -13.21
C VAL A 94 7.93 -6.23 -13.04
N LEU A 95 7.32 -5.30 -13.78
CA LEU A 95 5.87 -5.14 -13.87
C LEU A 95 5.40 -5.48 -15.29
N ASP A 96 4.21 -6.05 -15.39
CA ASP A 96 3.55 -6.43 -16.65
C ASP A 96 2.22 -5.68 -16.77
N PHE A 97 2.11 -4.88 -17.82
CA PHE A 97 0.91 -4.13 -18.17
C PHE A 97 0.34 -4.69 -19.47
N ASN A 98 -0.50 -5.71 -19.36
CA ASN A 98 -1.15 -6.35 -20.52
C ASN A 98 -0.16 -6.79 -21.62
N GLY A 99 0.94 -7.44 -21.21
CA GLY A 99 1.99 -7.94 -22.10
C GLY A 99 3.17 -6.98 -22.25
N LEU A 100 3.02 -5.71 -21.87
CA LEU A 100 4.15 -4.78 -21.78
C LEU A 100 4.90 -5.01 -20.47
N LYS A 101 6.02 -5.73 -20.55
CA LYS A 101 6.94 -5.92 -19.42
C LYS A 101 7.96 -4.80 -19.37
N VAL A 102 8.02 -4.10 -18.25
CA VAL A 102 8.99 -3.03 -18.01
C VAL A 102 9.60 -3.16 -16.61
N GLU A 103 10.85 -2.70 -16.49
CA GLU A 103 11.57 -2.73 -15.22
C GLU A 103 11.49 -1.37 -14.50
N LYS A 104 11.38 -1.40 -13.17
CA LYS A 104 11.63 -0.28 -12.26
C LYS A 104 12.87 -0.57 -11.44
N ALA A 105 13.82 0.36 -11.46
CA ALA A 105 15.12 0.17 -10.84
C ALA A 105 15.06 0.04 -9.31
N PHE A 106 14.20 0.81 -8.64
CA PHE A 106 14.15 0.90 -7.19
C PHE A 106 12.77 1.32 -6.67
N SER A 107 12.37 0.84 -5.49
CA SER A 107 11.22 1.34 -4.73
C SER A 107 11.41 1.20 -3.23
N THR A 108 11.06 2.22 -2.45
CA THR A 108 10.72 2.04 -1.03
C THR A 108 9.27 1.60 -0.91
N MET A 109 9.02 0.67 0.00
CA MET A 109 7.77 -0.06 0.13
C MET A 109 7.15 0.19 1.50
N PHE A 110 5.84 0.43 1.51
CA PHE A 110 5.03 0.49 2.73
C PHE A 110 5.07 -0.85 3.48
N PRO A 111 4.83 -0.84 4.81
CA PRO A 111 4.73 -2.08 5.58
C PRO A 111 3.68 -3.01 4.97
N THR A 112 4.02 -4.29 4.84
CA THR A 112 3.08 -5.31 4.32
C THR A 112 1.88 -5.53 5.22
N SER A 113 1.93 -5.10 6.48
CA SER A 113 0.81 -5.12 7.43
C SER A 113 -0.23 -4.04 7.20
N CYS A 114 0.01 -3.07 6.31
CA CYS A 114 -0.93 -1.99 6.04
C CYS A 114 -1.87 -2.35 4.89
N THR A 115 -3.16 -2.06 5.09
CA THR A 115 -4.16 -2.22 4.05
C THR A 115 -4.09 -1.09 3.02
N LEU A 116 -4.76 -1.28 1.89
CA LEU A 116 -4.92 -0.25 0.87
C LEU A 116 -5.57 1.03 1.44
N GLU A 117 -6.60 0.90 2.27
CA GLU A 117 -7.31 2.03 2.88
C GLU A 117 -6.43 2.79 3.85
N GLN A 118 -5.63 2.08 4.65
CA GLN A 118 -4.69 2.67 5.59
C GLN A 118 -3.61 3.48 4.87
N ILE A 119 -3.09 2.96 3.76
CA ILE A 119 -2.10 3.66 2.95
C ILE A 119 -2.71 4.91 2.31
N ASN A 120 -3.92 4.83 1.75
CA ASN A 120 -4.60 5.99 1.18
C ASN A 120 -4.87 7.07 2.23
N ALA A 121 -5.37 6.70 3.41
CA ALA A 121 -5.61 7.63 4.51
C ALA A 121 -4.30 8.28 4.99
N SER A 122 -3.23 7.50 5.15
CA SER A 122 -1.91 7.98 5.55
C SER A 122 -1.26 8.90 4.51
N ALA A 123 -1.46 8.65 3.22
CA ALA A 123 -0.97 9.54 2.16
C ALA A 123 -1.59 10.93 2.27
N VAL A 124 -2.92 11.01 2.43
CA VAL A 124 -3.60 12.29 2.64
C VAL A 124 -3.18 12.96 3.93
N TYR A 125 -3.12 12.20 5.03
CA TYR A 125 -2.70 12.74 6.32
C TYR A 125 -1.29 13.33 6.26
N SER A 126 -0.34 12.60 5.66
CA SER A 126 1.04 13.05 5.47
C SER A 126 1.11 14.34 4.68
N HIS A 127 0.37 14.44 3.56
CA HIS A 127 0.38 15.65 2.75
C HIS A 127 -0.14 16.88 3.53
N LYS A 128 -1.27 16.73 4.21
CA LYS A 128 -1.90 17.81 4.97
C LYS A 128 -1.12 18.22 6.22
N ASN A 129 -0.34 17.30 6.78
CA ASN A 129 0.50 17.53 7.96
C ASN A 129 1.99 17.54 7.59
N SER A 130 2.31 17.95 6.36
CA SER A 130 3.68 17.98 5.89
C SER A 130 4.49 19.06 6.59
N ASN A 131 5.76 18.77 6.85
CA ASN A 131 6.73 19.72 7.42
C ASN A 131 7.55 20.43 6.34
N GLY A 132 7.06 20.43 5.09
CA GLY A 132 7.74 20.97 3.92
C GLY A 132 8.36 19.90 3.03
N GLN A 133 9.36 20.31 2.25
CA GLN A 133 10.01 19.46 1.25
C GLN A 133 10.81 18.33 1.89
N CYS A 134 10.79 17.15 1.27
CA CYS A 134 11.63 16.04 1.70
C CYS A 134 13.12 16.35 1.50
N LYS A 135 13.95 15.98 2.49
CA LYS A 135 15.41 16.27 2.52
C LYS A 135 16.16 15.76 1.28
N ASN A 136 15.82 14.57 0.79
CA ASN A 136 16.49 13.90 -0.32
C ASN A 136 15.59 13.71 -1.56
N VAL A 137 14.37 14.26 -1.54
CA VAL A 137 13.42 14.17 -2.64
C VAL A 137 12.81 15.55 -2.87
N ASN A 138 13.49 16.37 -3.68
CA ASN A 138 13.17 17.79 -3.80
C ASN A 138 11.82 18.11 -4.48
N TRP A 139 11.22 17.15 -5.16
CA TRP A 139 9.91 17.32 -5.80
C TRP A 139 8.74 16.88 -4.91
N ALA A 140 9.01 16.29 -3.74
CA ALA A 140 7.99 15.76 -2.82
C ALA A 140 7.94 16.53 -1.49
N THR A 141 6.78 16.53 -0.87
CA THR A 141 6.56 17.00 0.50
C THR A 141 6.52 15.84 1.48
N CYS A 142 7.13 15.99 2.65
CA CYS A 142 7.23 14.93 3.66
C CYS A 142 6.39 15.25 4.89
N GLY A 143 5.62 14.25 5.33
CA GLY A 143 4.83 14.32 6.56
C GLY A 143 4.65 12.95 7.21
N PRO A 144 4.16 12.91 8.46
CA PRO A 144 3.95 11.68 9.19
C PRO A 144 2.82 10.84 8.57
N SER A 145 2.93 9.52 8.70
CA SER A 145 1.91 8.55 8.27
C SER A 145 0.63 8.58 9.11
N SER A 146 0.69 9.09 10.34
CA SER A 146 -0.45 9.15 11.26
C SER A 146 -0.31 10.28 12.28
N PRO A 147 -1.40 10.65 12.99
CA PRO A 147 -1.32 11.39 14.24
C PRO A 147 -0.42 10.69 15.26
N LYS A 148 0.17 11.47 16.20
CA LYS A 148 1.02 10.96 17.28
C LYS A 148 0.30 9.96 18.20
N GLU A 149 -1.00 10.16 18.39
CA GLU A 149 -1.86 9.30 19.21
C GLU A 149 -3.02 8.83 18.35
N ASP A 150 -2.78 7.81 17.52
CA ASP A 150 -3.83 7.20 16.72
C ASP A 150 -4.28 5.85 17.30
N ASN A 151 -5.52 5.81 17.80
CA ASN A 151 -6.21 4.58 18.22
C ASN A 151 -7.25 4.10 17.21
N SER A 152 -7.40 4.81 16.08
CA SER A 152 -8.51 4.59 15.14
C SER A 152 -8.30 3.42 14.18
N LYS A 153 -7.07 2.87 14.11
CA LYS A 153 -6.62 1.89 13.10
C LYS A 153 -6.81 2.38 11.65
N LEU A 154 -7.06 3.67 11.46
CA LEU A 154 -7.34 4.28 10.17
C LEU A 154 -6.06 4.46 9.35
N TYR A 155 -4.94 4.71 10.01
CA TYR A 155 -3.67 5.02 9.37
C TYR A 155 -2.75 3.81 9.35
N CYS A 156 -1.86 3.77 8.36
CA CYS A 156 -0.76 2.84 8.31
C CYS A 156 0.28 3.22 9.37
N ILE A 157 0.39 2.39 10.40
CA ILE A 157 1.36 2.54 11.49
C ILE A 157 2.53 1.60 11.24
N GLY A 158 3.74 2.03 11.57
CA GLY A 158 4.92 1.18 11.49
C GLY A 158 4.82 -0.03 12.43
N LYS A 159 5.58 -1.08 12.12
CA LYS A 159 5.64 -2.33 12.89
C LYS A 159 6.00 -2.13 14.38
N ASN A 160 6.78 -1.08 14.69
CA ASN A 160 7.11 -0.65 16.05
C ASN A 160 6.00 0.17 16.75
N GLY A 161 4.82 0.31 16.15
CA GLY A 161 3.69 1.07 16.68
C GLY A 161 3.83 2.59 16.53
N LYS A 162 4.80 3.08 15.76
CA LYS A 162 5.06 4.52 15.57
C LYS A 162 4.77 4.97 14.14
N ALA A 163 4.48 6.25 13.99
CA ALA A 163 4.42 6.90 12.68
C ALA A 163 5.82 6.91 12.03
N PHE A 164 5.85 6.65 10.73
CA PHE A 164 7.00 6.87 9.83
C PHE A 164 6.72 8.01 8.84
N THR A 165 7.75 8.46 8.13
CA THR A 165 7.66 9.55 7.15
C THR A 165 7.17 9.04 5.79
N ILE A 166 6.21 9.73 5.21
CA ILE A 166 5.73 9.52 3.84
C ILE A 166 6.08 10.76 3.01
N ALA A 167 6.62 10.54 1.81
CA ALA A 167 6.75 11.54 0.78
C ALA A 167 5.53 11.52 -0.13
N THR A 168 4.99 12.69 -0.47
CA THR A 168 3.80 12.87 -1.29
C THR A 168 4.00 13.94 -2.35
N ALA A 169 3.29 13.81 -3.49
CA ALA A 169 3.19 14.88 -4.48
C ALA A 169 1.82 14.88 -5.16
N THR A 170 1.29 16.07 -5.40
CA THR A 170 0.02 16.28 -6.11
C THR A 170 0.22 16.31 -7.63
N LEU A 171 -0.87 16.27 -8.38
CA LEU A 171 -0.82 16.61 -9.80
C LEU A 171 -0.49 18.11 -9.96
N PRO A 172 0.35 18.50 -10.95
CA PRO A 172 0.71 19.90 -11.17
C PRO A 172 -0.50 20.82 -11.41
N ASN A 173 -1.59 20.27 -11.96
CA ASN A 173 -2.79 21.02 -12.34
C ASN A 173 -3.98 20.78 -11.39
N ASP A 174 -3.82 19.96 -10.34
CA ASP A 174 -4.89 19.63 -9.42
C ASP A 174 -4.31 19.24 -8.05
N ASN A 175 -4.33 20.19 -7.11
CA ASN A 175 -3.81 20.00 -5.76
C ASN A 175 -4.72 19.16 -4.86
N THR A 176 -5.92 18.77 -5.32
CA THR A 176 -6.82 17.86 -4.59
C THR A 176 -6.50 16.39 -4.89
N LYS A 177 -5.62 16.13 -5.86
CA LYS A 177 -5.23 14.80 -6.31
C LYS A 177 -3.78 14.50 -5.96
N LEU A 178 -3.59 13.58 -5.01
CA LEU A 178 -2.26 13.02 -4.71
C LEU A 178 -1.88 12.01 -5.79
N ASN A 179 -0.88 12.35 -6.59
CA ASN A 179 -0.42 11.47 -7.65
C ASN A 179 0.47 10.35 -7.15
N THR A 180 1.18 10.56 -6.04
CA THR A 180 2.07 9.55 -5.47
C THR A 180 2.18 9.70 -3.96
N ALA A 181 2.43 8.57 -3.31
CA ALA A 181 2.88 8.51 -1.93
C ALA A 181 3.81 7.30 -1.77
N PHE A 182 4.90 7.47 -1.03
CA PHE A 182 5.85 6.40 -0.73
C PHE A 182 6.57 6.69 0.59
N PRO A 183 6.92 5.65 1.36
CA PRO A 183 7.63 5.85 2.61
C PRO A 183 9.07 6.27 2.36
N ILE A 184 9.62 7.08 3.26
CA ILE A 184 11.06 7.34 3.33
C ILE A 184 11.70 6.29 4.25
N ASP A 185 12.62 5.50 3.68
CA ASP A 185 13.53 4.62 4.41
C ASP A 185 14.81 5.43 4.65
N GLU A 186 14.97 6.00 5.86
CA GLU A 186 16.11 6.85 6.26
C GLU A 186 17.31 6.04 6.75
#